data_AF-A0A536Z8S0-F1
#
_entry.id   AF-A0A536Z8S0-F1
#
_cell.length_a   1.000
_cell.length_b   1.000
_cell.length_c   1.000
_cell.angle_alpha   90.00
_cell.angle_beta   90.00
_cell.angle_gamma   90.00
#
_symmetry.space_group_name_H-M   'P 1'
#
loop_
_entity.id
_entity.type
_entity.pdbx_description
1 polymer ?
#
loop_
_entity_poly.entity_id
_entity_poly.type
_entity_poly.pdbx_seq_one_letter_code
_entity_poly.pdbx_strand_id
1 'polypeptide(L)' 'MKYVFQFGIVWDHLPALLEGAWLTIRLSLGAFALGFAIAVLLAFLRTAGPRPLRAAIAAYVEFIRNTPFLVQ' A
#
# COMPACT_ATOMS: atom_id res chain seq x y z
N MET A 1 25.28 -3.43 -33.82
CA MET A 1 23.86 -3.06 -33.99
C MET A 1 23.65 -1.65 -33.44
N LYS A 2 23.21 -0.69 -34.26
CA LYS A 2 22.87 0.67 -33.80
C LYS A 2 21.39 0.68 -33.42
N TYR A 3 21.10 0.63 -32.12
CA TYR A 3 19.74 0.86 -31.62
C TYR A 3 19.50 2.37 -31.52
N VAL A 4 18.37 2.85 -32.02
CA VAL A 4 17.94 4.25 -31.91
C VAL A 4 16.72 4.28 -31.00
N PHE A 5 16.84 4.97 -29.86
CA PHE A 5 15.73 5.11 -28.92
C PHE A 5 14.60 5.95 -29.54
N GLN A 6 13.37 5.46 -29.43
CA GLN A 6 12.17 6.11 -29.94
C GLN A 6 11.32 6.64 -28.78
N PHE A 7 11.68 7.82 -28.26
CA PHE A 7 10.95 8.46 -27.15
C PHE A 7 9.72 9.26 -27.59
N GLY A 8 9.51 9.48 -28.90
CA GLY A 8 8.38 10.25 -29.41
C GLY A 8 7.04 9.74 -28.86
N ILE A 9 6.85 8.41 -28.88
CA ILE A 9 5.65 7.73 -28.37
C ILE A 9 5.40 8.03 -26.87
N VAL A 10 6.47 8.19 -26.08
CA VAL A 10 6.34 8.52 -24.64
C VAL A 10 5.79 9.93 -24.45
N TRP A 11 6.26 10.88 -25.27
CA TRP A 11 5.78 12.26 -25.25
C TRP A 11 4.34 12.37 -25.75
N ASP A 12 4.00 11.61 -26.79
CA ASP A 12 2.64 11.56 -27.35
C ASP A 12 1.61 11.04 -26.33
N HIS A 13 2.03 10.13 -25.45
CA HIS A 13 1.18 9.56 -24.38
C HIS A 13 1.46 10.14 -22.99
N LEU A 14 2.23 11.23 -22.89
CA LEU A 14 2.58 11.84 -21.61
C LEU A 14 1.34 12.19 -20.75
N PRO A 15 0.22 12.70 -21.29
CA PRO A 15 -0.97 12.96 -20.49
C PRO A 15 -1.52 11.71 -19.80
N ALA A 16 -1.61 10.59 -20.51
CA ALA A 16 -2.07 9.32 -19.94
C ALA A 16 -1.11 8.77 -18.87
N LEU A 17 0.19 8.95 -19.07
CA LEU A 17 1.21 8.59 -18.06
C LEU A 17 1.08 9.43 -16.80
N LEU A 18 0.82 10.74 -16.93
CA LEU A 18 0.59 11.64 -15.80
C LEU A 18 -0.70 11.31 -15.06
N GLU A 19 -1.77 10.95 -15.77
CA GLU A 19 -3.01 10.46 -15.16
C GLU A 19 -2.78 9.17 -14.36
N GLY A 20 -2.03 8.22 -14.91
CA GLY A 20 -1.66 7.00 -14.20
C GLY A 20 -0.79 7.26 -12.97
N ALA A 21 0.17 8.18 -13.07
CA ALA A 21 0.98 8.61 -11.94
C ALA A 21 0.13 9.26 -10.84
N TRP A 22 -0.81 10.13 -11.23
CA TRP A 22 -1.72 10.77 -10.29
C TRP A 22 -2.67 9.78 -9.61
N LEU A 23 -3.19 8.81 -10.37
CA LEU A 23 -4.01 7.72 -9.83
C LEU A 23 -3.23 6.92 -8.80
N THR A 24 -1.96 6.59 -9.09
CA THR A 24 -1.08 5.89 -8.16
C THR A 24 -0.91 6.67 -6.86
N ILE A 25 -0.60 7.97 -6.94
CA ILE A 25 -0.48 8.83 -5.76
C ILE A 25 -1.77 8.81 -4.93
N ARG A 26 -2.93 8.97 -5.59
CA ARG A 26 -4.23 8.98 -4.91
C ARG A 26 -4.52 7.67 -4.19
N LEU A 27 -4.28 6.53 -4.86
CA LEU A 27 -4.50 5.21 -4.29
C LEU A 27 -3.52 4.93 -3.14
N SER A 28 -2.24 5.24 -3.31
CA SER A 28 -1.22 5.05 -2.28
C SER A 28 -1.51 5.87 -1.03
N LEU A 29 -1.84 7.15 -1.18
CA LEU A 29 -2.19 8.01 -0.04
C LEU A 29 -3.46 7.55 0.66
N GLY A 30 -4.49 7.17 -0.11
CA GLY A 30 -5.74 6.65 0.45
C GLY A 30 -5.53 5.35 1.23
N ALA A 31 -4.84 4.37 0.64
CA ALA A 31 -4.53 3.09 1.27
C ALA A 31 -3.64 3.27 2.51
N PHE A 32 -2.63 4.13 2.42
CA PHE A 32 -1.76 4.46 3.55
C PHE A 32 -2.55 5.09 4.69
N ALA A 33 -3.38 6.11 4.42
CA ALA A 33 -4.15 6.80 5.45
C ALA A 33 -5.10 5.85 6.19
N LEU A 34 -5.81 4.99 5.45
CA LEU A 34 -6.72 4.00 6.03
C LEU A 34 -5.95 2.94 6.84
N GLY A 35 -4.88 2.38 6.26
CA GLY A 35 -4.04 1.39 6.92
C GLY A 35 -3.37 1.94 8.19
N PHE A 36 -2.91 3.20 8.15
CA PHE A 36 -2.33 3.89 9.29
C PHE A 36 -3.34 4.11 10.40
N ALA A 37 -4.55 4.58 10.09
CA ALA A 37 -5.61 4.75 11.08
C ALA A 37 -5.94 3.44 11.80
N ILE A 38 -6.09 2.34 11.03
CA ILE A 38 -6.32 1.00 11.60
C ILE A 38 -5.13 0.57 12.46
N ALA A 39 -3.90 0.75 11.99
CA ALA A 39 -2.69 0.37 12.72
C ALA A 39 -2.58 1.11 14.07
N VAL A 40 -2.86 2.41 14.11
CA VAL A 40 -2.85 3.21 15.34
C VAL A 40 -3.92 2.74 16.32
N LEU A 41 -5.15 2.49 15.84
CA LEU A 41 -6.24 1.97 16.69
C LEU A 41 -5.89 0.60 17.28
N LEU A 42 -5.38 -0.32 16.46
CA LEU A 42 -4.97 -1.65 16.92
C LEU A 42 -3.78 -1.57 17.89
N ALA A 43 -2.83 -0.66 17.68
CA ALA A 43 -1.72 -0.45 18.60
C ALA A 43 -2.21 0.02 19.98
N PHE A 44 -3.15 0.98 20.01
CA PHE A 44 -3.75 1.46 21.25
C PHE A 44 -4.56 0.37 21.97
N LEU A 45 -5.37 -0.40 21.24
CA LEU A 45 -6.13 -1.52 21.80
C LEU A 45 -5.22 -2.64 22.32
N ARG A 46 -4.07 -2.85 21.69
CA ARG A 46 -3.07 -3.83 22.13
C ARG A 46 -2.33 -3.39 23.40
N THR A 47 -2.16 -2.09 23.65
CA THR A 47 -1.50 -1.60 24.87
C THR A 47 -2.45 -1.57 26.06
N ALA A 48 -3.71 -1.17 25.85
CA ALA A 48 -4.70 -1.03 26.92
C ALA A 48 -5.57 -2.29 27.16
N GLY A 49 -5.60 -3.22 26.21
CA GLY A 49 -6.55 -4.34 26.21
C GLY A 49 -6.17 -5.56 27.07
N PRO A 50 -7.15 -6.42 27.41
CA PRO A 50 -6.92 -7.67 28.13
C PRO A 50 -6.13 -8.67 27.28
N ARG A 51 -5.45 -9.64 27.93
CA ARG A 51 -4.60 -10.67 27.28
C ARG A 51 -5.18 -11.30 26.00
N PRO A 52 -6.45 -11.74 25.93
CA PRO A 52 -7.01 -12.33 24.70
C PRO A 52 -7.09 -11.35 23.53
N LEU A 53 -7.45 -10.09 23.78
CA LEU A 53 -7.51 -9.06 22.74
C LEU A 53 -6.10 -8.80 22.17
N ARG A 54 -5.09 -8.74 23.04
CA ARG A 54 -3.70 -8.56 22.64
C ARG A 54 -3.20 -9.70 21.75
N ALA A 55 -3.57 -10.94 22.09
CA ALA A 55 -3.22 -12.13 21.31
C ALA A 55 -3.91 -12.12 19.93
N ALA A 56 -5.19 -11.78 19.87
CA ALA A 56 -5.94 -11.67 18.62
C ALA A 56 -5.33 -10.61 17.67
N ILE A 57 -5.00 -9.42 18.21
CA ILE A 57 -4.35 -8.36 17.44
C ILE A 57 -2.96 -8.80 16.96
N ALA A 58 -2.18 -9.49 17.80
CA ALA A 58 -0.87 -10.00 17.41
C ALA A 58 -0.97 -11.02 16.26
N ALA A 59 -1.91 -11.97 16.35
CA ALA A 59 -2.16 -12.96 15.31
C ALA A 59 -2.56 -12.31 13.97
N TYR A 60 -3.45 -11.31 14.00
CA TYR A 60 -3.81 -10.53 12.81
C TYR A 60 -2.59 -9.85 12.17
N VAL A 61 -1.79 -9.14 12.98
CA VAL A 61 -0.60 -8.42 12.49
C VAL A 61 0.43 -9.40 11.91
N GLU A 62 0.69 -10.51 12.59
CA GLU A 62 1.62 -11.53 12.11
C GLU A 62 1.14 -12.17 10.81
N PHE A 63 -0.16 -12.52 10.70
CA PHE A 63 -0.71 -13.09 9.47
C PHE A 63 -0.57 -12.15 8.28
N ILE A 64 -0.94 -10.88 8.43
CA ILE A 64 -0.88 -9.90 7.35
C ILE A 64 0.56 -9.59 6.94
N ARG A 65 1.50 -9.53 7.89
CA ARG A 65 2.92 -9.27 7.59
C ARG A 65 3.65 -10.45 6.96
N ASN A 66 3.20 -11.68 7.23
CA ASN A 66 3.84 -12.90 6.77
C ASN A 66 3.21 -13.47 5.49
N THR A 67 2.05 -12.95 5.03
CA THR A 67 1.39 -13.40 3.81
C THR A 67 1.66 -12.42 2.66
N PRO A 68 2.23 -12.86 1.52
CA PRO A 68 2.48 -11.99 0.38
C PRO A 68 1.18 -11.42 -0.18
N PHE A 69 1.18 -10.13 -0.52
CA PHE A 69 0.01 -9.43 -1.06
C PHE A 69 -0.55 -10.07 -2.34
N LEU A 70 0.28 -10.78 -3.11
CA LEU A 70 -0.13 -11.46 -4.35
C LEU A 70 -1.03 -12.68 -4.08
N VAL A 71 -1.08 -13.17 -2.83
CA VAL A 71 -1.86 -14.33 -2.38
C VAL A 71 -3.02 -13.90 -1.45
N GLN A 72 -3.01 -12.67 -0.95
CA GLN A 72 -4.11 -12.08 -0.16
C GLN A 72 -5.27 -11.65 -1.08
#